data_AF-A0A351Y526-F1
#
_entry.id   AF-A0A351Y526-F1
#
_cell.length_a   1.000
_cell.length_b   1.000
_cell.length_c   1.000
_cell.angle_alpha   90.00
_cell.angle_beta   90.00
_cell.angle_gamma   90.00
#
_symmetry.space_group_name_H-M   'P 1'
#
loop_
_entity.id
_entity.type
_entity.pdbx_description
1 polymer ?
#
loop_
_entity_poly.entity_id
_entity_poly.type
_entity_poly.pdbx_seq_one_letter_code
_entity_poly.pdbx_strand_id
1 'polypeptide(L)'
;MILALAAGANHVMIGTLFAATLESVGDIKYDEQGLMYKENYGMASRKAVGQRNAKLSKFEQMKKQMFREGISTSKIYIKSGMESV
;
A
#
# COMPACT_ATOMS: atom_id res chain seq x y z
N MET A 1 -11.54 -13.32 -6.05
CA MET A 1 -11.97 -14.00 -4.79
C MET A 1 -12.61 -15.34 -5.09
N ILE A 2 -13.66 -15.39 -5.89
CA ILE A 2 -14.38 -16.64 -6.26
C ILE A 2 -13.43 -17.72 -6.80
N LEU A 3 -12.51 -17.37 -7.71
CA LEU A 3 -11.53 -18.30 -8.25
C LEU A 3 -10.53 -18.85 -7.20
N ALA A 4 -10.14 -18.03 -6.21
CA ALA A 4 -9.21 -18.46 -5.16
C ALA A 4 -9.87 -19.43 -4.16
N LEU A 5 -11.12 -19.16 -3.80
CA LEU A 5 -11.95 -20.08 -3.01
C LEU A 5 -12.22 -21.37 -3.78
N ALA A 6 -12.54 -21.28 -5.07
CA ALA A 6 -12.76 -22.45 -5.94
C ALA A 6 -11.50 -23.32 -6.08
N ALA A 7 -10.30 -22.73 -5.95
CA ALA A 7 -9.03 -23.45 -5.92
C ALA A 7 -8.70 -24.08 -4.54
N GLY A 8 -9.62 -24.02 -3.57
CA GLY A 8 -9.47 -24.63 -2.25
C GLY A 8 -8.85 -23.72 -1.19
N ALA A 9 -8.73 -22.41 -1.42
CA ALA A 9 -8.27 -21.50 -0.38
C ALA A 9 -9.38 -21.28 0.67
N ASN A 10 -9.15 -21.68 1.92
CA ASN A 10 -10.10 -21.42 3.02
C ASN A 10 -10.25 -19.93 3.36
N HIS A 11 -9.19 -19.13 3.16
CA HIS A 11 -9.19 -17.70 3.44
C HIS A 11 -8.35 -16.97 2.39
N VAL A 12 -8.75 -15.74 2.05
CA VAL A 12 -8.05 -14.89 1.08
C VAL A 12 -7.78 -13.54 1.72
N MET A 13 -6.51 -13.15 1.82
CA MET A 13 -6.10 -11.84 2.33
C MET A 13 -5.97 -10.84 1.18
N ILE A 14 -6.60 -9.67 1.30
CA ILE A 14 -6.62 -8.65 0.24
C ILE A 14 -6.20 -7.30 0.80
N GLY A 15 -4.94 -6.90 0.62
CA GLY A 15 -4.46 -5.61 1.14
C GLY A 15 -4.94 -4.38 0.36
N THR A 16 -4.87 -4.42 -0.97
CA THR A 16 -5.09 -3.24 -1.81
C THR A 16 -6.55 -2.77 -1.82
N LEU A 17 -7.52 -3.67 -1.68
CA LEU A 17 -8.94 -3.32 -1.65
C LEU A 17 -9.31 -2.54 -0.39
N PHE A 18 -8.76 -2.93 0.76
CA PHE A 18 -8.97 -2.21 2.03
C PHE A 18 -8.13 -0.94 2.17
N ALA A 19 -7.12 -0.73 1.33
CA ALA A 19 -6.33 0.50 1.36
C ALA A 19 -7.12 1.75 0.92
N ALA A 20 -8.25 1.56 0.22
CA ALA A 20 -9.13 2.61 -0.26
C ALA A 20 -10.16 3.10 0.79
N THR A 21 -10.23 2.49 1.97
CA THR A 21 -11.21 2.84 3.01
C THR A 21 -10.73 4.02 3.85
N LEU A 22 -11.66 4.67 4.56
CA LEU A 22 -11.33 5.74 5.50
C LEU A 22 -10.42 5.28 6.65
N GLU A 23 -10.60 4.05 7.13
CA GLU A 23 -9.83 3.45 8.24
C GLU A 23 -8.39 3.08 7.87
N SER A 24 -8.07 3.03 6.58
CA SER A 24 -6.70 2.73 6.14
C SER A 24 -5.75 3.86 6.56
N VAL A 25 -4.58 3.50 7.10
CA VAL A 25 -3.58 4.47 7.58
C VAL A 25 -3.00 5.23 6.38
N GLY A 26 -3.09 6.56 6.42
CA GLY A 26 -2.49 7.45 5.40
C GLY A 26 -3.31 8.71 5.19
N ASP A 27 -2.63 9.84 4.99
CA ASP A 27 -3.27 11.14 4.74
C ASP A 27 -4.06 11.14 3.43
N ILE A 28 -5.26 11.72 3.48
CA ILE A 28 -6.08 11.96 2.29
C ILE A 28 -5.46 13.13 1.52
N LYS A 29 -5.16 12.90 0.24
CA LYS A 29 -4.67 13.91 -0.68
C LYS A 29 -5.73 14.21 -1.73
N TYR A 30 -5.68 15.40 -2.31
CA TYR A 30 -6.57 15.84 -3.39
C TYR A 30 -5.77 16.00 -4.66
N ASP A 31 -6.33 15.60 -5.80
CA ASP A 31 -5.76 15.91 -7.11
C ASP A 31 -6.21 17.31 -7.58
N GLU A 32 -5.74 17.74 -8.76
CA GLU A 32 -6.11 19.04 -9.35
C GLU A 32 -7.60 19.12 -9.71
N GLN A 33 -8.28 17.97 -9.80
CA GLN A 33 -9.70 17.82 -10.09
C GLN A 33 -10.55 17.75 -8.80
N GLY A 34 -9.92 17.85 -7.62
CA GLY A 34 -10.60 17.79 -6.32
C GLY A 34 -10.96 16.38 -5.87
N LEU A 35 -10.49 15.33 -6.54
CA LEU A 35 -10.74 13.95 -6.15
C LEU A 35 -9.83 13.52 -5.00
N MET A 36 -10.44 12.92 -3.98
CA MET A 36 -9.72 12.36 -2.85
C MET A 36 -8.99 11.08 -3.25
N TYR A 37 -7.71 10.98 -2.90
CA TYR A 37 -6.93 9.77 -3.05
C TYR A 37 -6.01 9.55 -1.84
N LYS A 38 -5.72 8.28 -1.57
CA LYS A 38 -4.66 7.85 -0.65
C LYS A 38 -3.49 7.26 -1.42
N GLU A 39 -2.28 7.46 -0.92
CA GLU A 39 -1.09 6.78 -1.45
C GLU A 39 -0.91 5.44 -0.74
N ASN A 40 -0.87 4.36 -1.50
CA ASN A 40 -0.50 3.04 -1.02
C ASN A 40 0.82 2.61 -1.66
N TYR A 41 1.69 1.97 -0.89
CA TYR A 41 2.96 1.42 -1.36
C TYR A 41 3.21 0.07 -0.71
N GLY A 42 3.72 -0.87 -1.50
CA GLY A 42 3.98 -2.22 -1.02
C GLY A 42 4.99 -2.22 0.13
N MET A 43 4.87 -3.18 1.04
CA MET A 43 5.76 -3.33 2.19
C MET A 43 7.23 -3.59 1.79
N ALA A 44 7.44 -4.18 0.61
CA ALA A 44 8.76 -4.41 -0.02
C ALA A 44 9.21 -3.25 -0.93
N SER A 45 8.53 -2.11 -0.91
CA SER A 45 8.87 -0.98 -1.77
C SER A 45 10.01 -0.12 -1.22
N ARG A 46 10.67 0.60 -2.14
CA ARG A 46 11.09 2.01 -1.95
C ARG A 46 10.93 2.60 -0.58
N LYS A 47 9.73 3.17 -0.49
CA LYS A 47 9.30 4.11 0.51
C LYS A 47 9.21 3.41 1.86
N ALA A 48 8.65 2.20 1.89
CA ALA A 48 8.56 1.38 3.11
C ALA A 48 9.94 0.96 3.65
N VAL A 49 10.81 0.42 2.80
CA VAL A 49 12.14 -0.05 3.21
C VAL A 49 13.02 1.14 3.62
N GLY A 50 12.96 2.26 2.91
CA GLY A 50 13.69 3.48 3.25
C GLY A 50 13.25 4.06 4.61
N GLN A 51 11.94 4.22 4.83
CA GLN A 51 11.41 4.76 6.10
C GLN A 51 11.79 3.88 7.30
N ARG A 52 11.69 2.55 7.17
CA ARG A 52 11.99 1.63 8.29
C ARG A 52 13.48 1.52 8.61
N ASN A 53 14.33 1.66 7.60
CA ASN A 53 15.78 1.52 7.74
C ASN A 53 16.50 2.87 7.88
N ALA A 54 15.77 3.97 8.12
CA ALA A 54 16.33 5.32 8.20
C ALA A 54 17.38 5.49 9.32
N LYS A 55 17.36 4.64 10.35
CA LYS A 55 18.32 4.65 11.47
C LYS A 55 19.56 3.76 11.26
N LEU A 56 19.66 3.03 10.15
CA LEU A 56 20.79 2.11 9.88
C LEU A 56 21.95 2.81 9.18
N SER A 57 23.15 2.22 9.25
CA SER A 57 24.33 2.74 8.55
C SER A 57 24.12 2.78 7.02
N LYS A 58 24.76 3.75 6.35
CA LYS A 58 24.60 4.01 4.89
C LYS A 58 24.89 2.77 4.03
N PHE A 59 25.82 1.93 4.47
CA PHE A 59 26.16 0.67 3.81
C PHE A 59 25.05 -0.38 3.93
N GLU A 60 24.48 -0.54 5.12
CA GLU A 60 23.37 -1.47 5.37
C GLU A 60 22.09 -1.04 4.65
N GLN A 61 21.86 0.27 4.55
CA GLN A 61 20.77 0.82 3.75
C GLN A 61 20.92 0.46 2.26
N MET A 62 22.12 0.59 1.69
CA MET A 62 22.35 0.23 0.27
C MET A 62 22.17 -1.27 0.02
N LYS A 63 22.63 -2.14 0.93
CA LYS A 63 22.43 -3.59 0.80
C LYS A 63 20.93 -3.95 0.79
N LYS A 64 20.14 -3.34 1.67
CA LYS A 64 18.68 -3.54 1.70
C LYS A 64 17.95 -2.90 0.52
N GLN A 65 18.50 -1.85 -0.08
CA GLN A 65 17.94 -1.25 -1.30
C GLN A 65 18.06 -2.18 -2.52
N MET A 66 18.98 -3.15 -2.55
CA MET A 66 19.04 -4.10 -3.67
C MET A 66 17.87 -5.11 -3.67
N PHE A 67 17.24 -5.38 -2.53
CA PHE A 67 16.13 -6.34 -2.40
C PHE A 67 14.75 -5.71 -2.53
N ARG A 68 14.63 -4.66 -3.34
CA ARG A 68 13.38 -3.91 -3.50
C ARG A 68 12.56 -4.49 -4.65
N GLU A 69 11.57 -5.30 -4.33
CA GLU A 69 10.68 -5.93 -5.31
C GLU A 69 9.30 -5.26 -5.40
N GLY A 70 9.01 -4.27 -4.53
CA GLY A 70 7.69 -3.66 -4.40
C GLY A 70 7.47 -2.33 -5.15
N ILE A 71 6.25 -2.12 -5.63
CA ILE A 71 5.78 -0.86 -6.19
C ILE A 71 5.82 0.24 -5.12
N SER A 72 6.53 1.33 -5.42
CA SER A 72 6.83 2.42 -4.48
C SER A 72 5.84 3.58 -4.53
N THR A 73 4.91 3.56 -5.48
CA THR A 73 3.86 4.56 -5.63
C THR A 73 2.64 3.94 -6.29
N SER A 74 1.51 3.94 -5.59
CA SER A 74 0.19 3.69 -6.14
C SER A 74 -0.77 4.69 -5.52
N LYS A 75 -1.57 5.36 -6.35
CA LYS A 75 -2.67 6.22 -5.90
C LYS A 75 -3.96 5.43 -5.95
N ILE A 76 -4.73 5.50 -4.88
CA ILE A 76 -6.04 4.85 -4.78
C ILE A 76 -7.05 5.95 -4.49
N TYR A 77 -7.94 6.20 -5.45
CA TYR A 77 -9.01 7.18 -5.30
C TYR A 77 -10.07 6.65 -4.34
N ILE A 78 -10.48 7.50 -3.40
CA ILE A 78 -11.57 7.21 -2.46
C ILE A 78 -12.86 7.64 -3.15
N LYS A 79 -13.74 6.67 -3.43
CA LYS A 79 -15.10 6.97 -3.89
C LYS A 79 -15.97 7.36 -2.69
N SER A 80 -16.91 8.29 -2.88
CA SER A 80 -17.92 8.60 -1.86
C SER A 80 -18.75 7.35 -1.56
N GLY A 81 -18.86 6.97 -0.29
CA GLY A 81 -19.55 5.75 0.15
C GLY A 81 -18.65 4.54 0.45
N MET A 82 -17.32 4.71 0.43
CA MET A 82 -16.35 3.70 0.91
C MET A 82 -16.11 3.84 2.43
N GLU A 83 -17.20 3.98 3.18
CA GLU A 83 -17.18 3.92 4.65
C GLU A 83 -17.19 2.44 5.03
N SER A 84 -16.26 2.03 5.89
CA SER A 84 -16.14 0.62 6.29
C SER A 84 -17.03 0.33 7.50
N VAL A 85 -18.27 0.85 7.51
CA VAL A 85 -19.34 0.52 8.46
C VAL A 85 -20.70 0.63 7.80
#